data_AF-A0A084U387-F1
#
_entry.id   AF-A0A084U387-F1
#
_cell.length_a   1.000
_cell.length_b   1.000
_cell.length_c   1.000
_cell.angle_alpha   90.00
_cell.angle_beta   90.00
_cell.angle_gamma   90.00
#
_symmetry.space_group_name_H-M   'P 1'
#
loop_
_entity.id
_entity.type
_entity.pdbx_description
1 polymer ?
#
loop_
_entity_poly.entity_id
_entity_poly.type
_entity_poly.pdbx_seq_one_letter_code
_entity_poly.pdbx_strand_id
1 'polypeptide(L)'
;MLIFGQKMDNINLAIFINLLIYSGLLLALPIIFTLIISKFKPKLSKVGTFYLYAFSSAILLMVGTVGLIGEGIEGFREFIETNQTITSLNSAYKILIAIFSVAGASFLGLLFVIGLRYLFVKRFGELHINHSFHQHNDHIFNENEIDVIHQQSNTKKQALLVIILLLTHRTIDGFILGSSVAHITNESTKLNIGLLVIFNIHIILEVIIVYYRQIQYGEKKKKAVLYTILTLVMIVPIMFVGAFINKYLQAIGWFLPLVSISGGSILSFVSVIELAPEFIHFKKTETKTWYKILAFFALGIVLSVTLIILDAH
;
A
#
# COMPACT_ATOMS: atom_id res chain seq x y z
N MET A 1 14.17 -0.43 23.37
CA MET A 1 14.88 0.86 23.48
C MET A 1 15.57 1.08 22.14
N LEU A 2 14.84 1.63 21.17
CA LEU A 2 15.45 2.22 19.97
C LEU A 2 16.31 3.40 20.44
N ILE A 3 17.32 3.81 19.67
CA ILE A 3 18.05 5.07 19.92
C ILE A 3 17.13 6.24 19.50
N PHE A 4 15.89 6.24 20.00
CA PHE A 4 14.97 7.35 19.88
C PHE A 4 15.30 8.31 21.01
N GLY A 5 15.80 9.50 20.67
CA GLY A 5 15.99 10.59 21.62
C GLY A 5 17.38 10.71 22.26
N GLN A 6 18.36 9.84 21.94
CA GLN A 6 19.74 10.18 22.23
C GLN A 6 20.26 11.13 21.16
N LYS A 7 20.55 12.37 21.57
CA LYS A 7 21.11 13.41 20.72
C LYS A 7 22.53 13.00 20.32
N MET A 8 22.67 12.20 19.26
CA MET A 8 23.96 11.96 18.65
C MET A 8 24.40 13.26 17.97
N ASP A 9 25.68 13.61 18.09
CA ASP A 9 26.21 14.82 17.45
C ASP A 9 26.03 14.82 15.92
N ASN A 10 25.85 13.63 15.33
CA ASN A 10 25.57 13.45 13.91
C ASN A 10 24.15 12.90 13.68
N ILE A 11 23.23 13.80 13.35
CA ILE A 11 21.83 13.46 13.07
C ILE A 11 21.65 12.49 11.90
N ASN A 12 22.47 12.61 10.84
CA ASN A 12 22.38 11.70 9.69
C ASN A 12 22.79 10.27 10.09
N LEU A 13 23.76 10.14 10.99
CA LEU A 13 24.16 8.84 11.55
C LEU A 13 23.06 8.24 12.42
N ALA A 14 22.39 9.06 13.24
CA ALA A 14 21.25 8.61 14.03
C ALA A 14 20.10 8.12 13.13
N ILE A 15 19.74 8.88 12.08
CA ILE A 15 18.73 8.47 11.09
C ILE A 15 19.12 7.14 10.45
N PHE A 16 20.37 7.01 10.02
CA PHE A 16 20.88 5.78 9.40
C PHE A 16 20.72 4.56 10.31
N ILE A 17 21.16 4.66 11.58
CA ILE A 17 21.10 3.56 12.54
C ILE A 17 19.64 3.21 12.88
N ASN A 18 18.79 4.21 13.16
CA ASN A 18 17.39 3.99 13.48
C ASN A 18 16.64 3.35 12.31
N LEU A 19 16.93 3.78 11.08
CA LEU A 19 16.36 3.19 9.87
C LEU A 19 16.79 1.73 9.69
N LEU A 20 18.07 1.42 9.95
CA LEU A 20 18.59 0.05 9.84
C LEU A 20 17.91 -0.89 10.86
N ILE A 21 17.76 -0.45 12.11
CA ILE A 21 17.04 -1.20 13.14
C ILE A 21 15.58 -1.38 12.77
N TYR A 22 14.91 -0.29 12.35
CA TYR A 22 13.50 -0.32 12.00
C TYR A 22 13.22 -1.21 10.78
N SER A 23 14.02 -1.09 9.71
CA SER A 23 13.95 -1.99 8.56
C SER A 23 14.19 -3.46 8.98
N GLY A 24 15.13 -3.71 9.90
CA GLY A 24 15.34 -5.05 10.46
C GLY A 24 14.07 -5.62 11.12
N LEU A 25 13.40 -4.83 11.95
CA LEU A 25 12.15 -5.23 12.62
C LEU A 25 11.00 -5.42 11.62
N LEU A 26 10.81 -4.46 10.72
CA LEU A 26 9.79 -4.47 9.66
C LEU A 26 9.92 -5.71 8.78
N LEU A 27 11.16 -6.11 8.43
CA LEU A 27 11.41 -7.27 7.59
C LEU A 27 11.35 -8.59 8.37
N ALA A 28 11.84 -8.63 9.60
CA ALA A 28 11.97 -9.88 10.36
C ALA A 28 10.62 -10.59 10.51
N LEU A 29 9.58 -9.86 10.88
CA LEU A 29 8.29 -10.47 11.21
C LEU A 29 7.59 -11.08 9.96
N PRO A 30 7.44 -10.38 8.82
CA PRO A 30 6.89 -10.98 7.60
C PRO A 30 7.77 -12.09 7.01
N ILE A 31 9.10 -12.00 7.10
CA ILE A 31 10.02 -13.06 6.64
C ILE A 31 9.81 -14.32 7.48
N ILE A 32 9.81 -14.21 8.81
CA ILE A 32 9.56 -15.34 9.72
C ILE A 32 8.20 -15.95 9.39
N PHE A 33 7.17 -15.14 9.20
CA PHE A 33 5.83 -15.61 8.87
C PHE A 33 5.79 -16.37 7.54
N THR A 34 6.47 -15.85 6.50
CA THR A 34 6.59 -16.51 5.19
C THR A 34 7.27 -17.88 5.30
N LEU A 35 8.36 -17.96 6.09
CA LEU A 35 9.10 -19.20 6.31
C LEU A 35 8.26 -20.23 7.07
N ILE A 36 7.51 -19.79 8.09
CA ILE A 36 6.57 -20.63 8.85
C ILE A 36 5.50 -21.20 7.90
N ILE A 37 4.81 -20.35 7.12
CA ILE A 37 3.79 -20.81 6.16
C ILE A 37 4.38 -21.81 5.17
N SER A 38 5.57 -21.53 4.64
CA SER A 38 6.24 -22.42 3.69
C SER A 38 6.50 -23.81 4.28
N LYS A 39 6.86 -23.86 5.56
CA LYS A 39 7.16 -25.11 6.30
C LYS A 39 5.89 -25.90 6.63
N PHE A 40 4.88 -25.26 7.23
CA PHE A 40 3.67 -25.94 7.71
C PHE A 40 2.65 -26.23 6.60
N LYS A 41 2.75 -25.55 5.45
CA LYS A 41 1.90 -25.74 4.28
C LYS A 41 0.39 -25.69 4.62
N PRO A 42 -0.12 -24.68 5.34
CA PRO A 42 -1.55 -24.56 5.50
C PRO A 42 -2.21 -24.48 4.13
N LYS A 43 -3.11 -25.40 3.81
CA LYS A 43 -3.92 -25.33 2.60
C LYS A 43 -5.07 -24.37 2.90
N LEU A 44 -4.95 -23.12 2.44
CA LEU A 44 -6.10 -22.21 2.46
C LEU A 44 -7.13 -22.72 1.44
N SER A 45 -8.38 -22.86 1.89
CA SER A 45 -9.49 -23.06 0.97
C SER A 45 -9.66 -21.83 0.09
N LYS A 46 -10.21 -21.99 -1.13
CA LYS A 46 -10.49 -20.84 -2.02
C LYS A 46 -11.21 -19.73 -1.25
N VAL A 47 -12.30 -20.10 -0.56
CA VAL A 47 -13.12 -19.20 0.29
C VAL A 47 -12.31 -18.53 1.40
N GLY A 48 -11.39 -19.25 2.06
CA GLY A 48 -10.53 -18.68 3.10
C GLY A 48 -9.60 -17.59 2.57
N THR A 49 -9.08 -17.75 1.34
CA THR A 49 -8.28 -16.72 0.69
C THR A 49 -9.11 -15.45 0.42
N PHE A 50 -10.40 -15.58 0.07
CA PHE A 50 -11.29 -14.43 -0.11
C PHE A 50 -11.52 -13.63 1.18
N TYR A 51 -11.69 -14.31 2.31
CA TYR A 51 -11.80 -13.62 3.61
C TYR A 51 -10.55 -12.80 3.91
N LEU A 52 -9.38 -13.37 3.60
CA LEU A 52 -8.10 -12.69 3.75
C LEU A 52 -7.97 -11.48 2.81
N TYR A 53 -8.39 -11.62 1.55
CA TYR A 53 -8.41 -10.53 0.58
C TYR A 53 -9.32 -9.39 1.02
N ALA A 54 -10.57 -9.69 1.37
CA ALA A 54 -11.53 -8.69 1.82
C ALA A 54 -11.02 -7.95 3.07
N PHE A 55 -10.48 -8.68 4.05
CA PHE A 55 -9.88 -8.08 5.24
C PHE A 55 -8.68 -7.19 4.91
N SER A 56 -7.77 -7.66 4.04
CA SER A 56 -6.58 -6.90 3.62
C SER A 56 -6.93 -5.66 2.81
N SER A 57 -7.89 -5.75 1.87
CA SER A 57 -8.36 -4.61 1.08
C SER A 57 -9.05 -3.56 1.97
N ALA A 58 -9.81 -3.97 2.98
CA ALA A 58 -10.39 -3.05 3.95
C ALA A 58 -9.31 -2.30 4.74
N ILE A 59 -8.27 -3.00 5.20
CA ILE A 59 -7.14 -2.38 5.88
C ILE A 59 -6.45 -1.38 4.96
N LEU A 60 -6.12 -1.79 3.73
CA LEU A 60 -5.45 -0.93 2.75
C LEU A 60 -6.27 0.32 2.42
N LEU A 61 -7.59 0.17 2.27
CA LEU A 61 -8.51 1.28 2.06
C LEU A 61 -8.47 2.26 3.23
N MET A 62 -8.49 1.77 4.47
CA MET A 62 -8.46 2.62 5.65
C MET A 62 -7.11 3.29 5.87
N VAL A 63 -6.00 2.58 5.64
CA VAL A 63 -4.64 3.16 5.65
C VAL A 63 -4.52 4.24 4.60
N GLY A 64 -5.03 4.01 3.39
CA GLY A 64 -5.01 5.00 2.32
C GLY A 64 -5.87 6.23 2.61
N THR A 65 -7.11 6.03 3.06
CA THR A 65 -8.07 7.11 3.28
C THR A 65 -7.86 7.81 4.62
N VAL A 66 -8.06 7.12 5.73
CA VAL A 66 -8.03 7.73 7.07
C VAL A 66 -6.60 7.95 7.54
N GLY A 67 -5.67 7.07 7.19
CA GLY A 67 -4.25 7.27 7.48
C GLY A 67 -3.64 8.37 6.61
N LEU A 68 -3.28 8.05 5.37
CA LEU A 68 -2.43 8.89 4.54
C LEU A 68 -3.12 10.15 4.01
N ILE A 69 -4.36 10.05 3.49
CA ILE A 69 -5.10 11.25 3.07
C ILE A 69 -5.40 12.12 4.29
N GLY A 70 -5.78 11.52 5.43
CA GLY A 70 -6.00 12.24 6.69
C GLY A 70 -4.77 13.05 7.13
N GLU A 71 -3.62 12.41 7.25
CA GLU A 71 -2.35 13.07 7.61
C GLU A 71 -1.95 14.15 6.59
N GLY A 72 -2.17 13.89 5.30
CA GLY A 72 -1.88 14.87 4.27
C GLY A 72 -2.81 16.09 4.30
N ILE A 73 -4.09 15.92 4.66
CA ILE A 73 -5.01 17.05 4.86
C ILE A 73 -4.54 17.91 6.03
N GLU A 74 -4.17 17.30 7.15
CA GLU A 74 -3.69 18.04 8.32
C GLU A 74 -2.38 18.77 8.02
N GLY A 75 -1.44 18.13 7.33
CA GLY A 75 -0.20 18.79 6.92
C GLY A 75 -0.42 19.95 5.94
N PHE A 76 -1.40 19.87 5.03
CA PHE A 76 -1.77 21.02 4.19
C PHE A 76 -2.40 22.15 5.00
N ARG A 77 -3.21 21.80 6.01
CA ARG A 77 -3.81 22.79 6.91
C ARG A 77 -2.72 23.53 7.69
N GLU A 78 -1.77 22.80 8.28
CA GLU A 78 -0.61 23.39 8.97
C GLU A 78 0.18 24.32 8.04
N PHE A 79 0.44 23.88 6.80
CA PHE A 79 1.12 24.72 5.81
C PHE A 79 0.34 26.03 5.50
N ILE A 80 -0.98 25.96 5.34
CA ILE A 80 -1.84 27.12 5.09
C ILE A 80 -1.85 28.07 6.30
N GLU A 81 -1.83 27.53 7.52
CA GLU A 81 -1.89 28.29 8.77
C GLU A 81 -0.54 28.90 9.18
N THR A 82 0.58 28.35 8.71
CA THR A 82 1.94 28.84 9.03
C THR A 82 2.51 29.76 7.96
N ASN A 83 2.06 29.65 6.70
CA ASN A 83 2.55 30.47 5.60
C ASN A 83 1.98 31.90 5.64
N GLN A 84 2.82 32.89 5.97
CA GLN A 84 2.43 34.30 6.12
C GLN A 84 1.68 34.91 4.93
N THR A 85 2.00 34.48 3.70
CA THR A 85 1.33 35.00 2.48
C THR A 85 -0.08 34.41 2.34
N ILE A 86 -0.28 33.16 2.74
CA ILE A 86 -1.57 32.47 2.65
C ILE A 86 -2.46 32.87 3.84
N THR A 87 -1.88 33.05 5.02
CA THR A 87 -2.64 33.42 6.23
C THR A 87 -3.31 34.78 6.12
N SER A 88 -2.74 35.72 5.35
CA SER A 88 -3.34 37.03 5.08
C SER A 88 -4.54 36.99 4.12
N LEU A 89 -4.79 35.86 3.46
CA LEU A 89 -5.95 35.70 2.57
C LEU A 89 -7.25 35.54 3.38
N ASN A 90 -8.38 35.88 2.75
CA ASN A 90 -9.70 35.60 3.30
C ASN A 90 -9.92 34.07 3.42
N SER A 91 -10.65 33.65 4.45
CA SER A 91 -11.07 32.27 4.72
C SER A 91 -11.61 31.51 3.49
N ALA A 92 -12.37 32.18 2.61
CA ALA A 92 -12.86 31.55 1.38
C ALA A 92 -11.72 31.08 0.45
N TYR A 93 -10.66 31.89 0.30
CA TYR A 93 -9.50 31.51 -0.50
C TYR A 93 -8.68 30.39 0.15
N LYS A 94 -8.56 30.39 1.49
CA LYS A 94 -7.87 29.31 2.21
C LYS A 94 -8.56 27.95 1.99
N ILE A 95 -9.89 27.93 2.06
CA ILE A 95 -10.69 26.72 1.78
C ILE A 95 -10.48 26.26 0.33
N LEU A 96 -10.51 27.18 -0.65
CA LEU A 96 -10.26 26.83 -2.05
C LEU A 96 -8.85 26.26 -2.25
N ILE A 97 -7.82 26.86 -1.65
CA ILE A 97 -6.44 26.37 -1.70
C ILE A 97 -6.37 24.95 -1.12
N ALA A 98 -6.99 24.69 0.03
CA ALA A 98 -7.04 23.36 0.62
C ALA A 98 -7.72 22.35 -0.31
N ILE A 99 -8.90 22.68 -0.86
CA ILE A 99 -9.64 21.81 -1.78
C ILE A 99 -8.81 21.50 -3.02
N PHE A 100 -8.22 22.51 -3.68
CA PHE A 100 -7.40 22.31 -4.87
C PHE A 100 -6.11 21.53 -4.58
N SER A 101 -5.52 21.71 -3.40
CA SER A 101 -4.31 20.97 -3.00
C SER A 101 -4.62 19.49 -2.79
N VAL A 102 -5.70 19.18 -2.06
CA VAL A 102 -6.15 17.80 -1.80
C VAL A 102 -6.60 17.12 -3.09
N ALA A 103 -7.47 17.77 -3.88
CA ALA A 103 -7.94 17.23 -5.15
C ALA A 103 -6.80 17.08 -6.17
N GLY A 104 -5.90 18.07 -6.26
CA GLY A 104 -4.74 18.05 -7.14
C GLY A 104 -3.75 16.94 -6.79
N ALA A 105 -3.39 16.80 -5.51
CA ALA A 105 -2.53 15.71 -5.04
C ALA A 105 -3.17 14.34 -5.32
N SER A 106 -4.46 14.18 -5.03
CA SER A 106 -5.18 12.94 -5.30
C SER A 106 -5.19 12.58 -6.79
N PHE A 107 -5.48 13.58 -7.63
CA PHE A 107 -5.47 13.44 -9.09
C PHE A 107 -4.09 13.06 -9.63
N LEU A 108 -3.01 13.70 -9.13
CA LEU A 108 -1.64 13.39 -9.52
C LEU A 108 -1.26 11.94 -9.15
N GLY A 109 -1.61 11.48 -7.95
CA GLY A 109 -1.39 10.10 -7.54
C GLY A 109 -2.11 9.10 -8.45
N LEU A 110 -3.39 9.33 -8.74
CA LEU A 110 -4.18 8.47 -9.62
C LEU A 110 -3.64 8.47 -11.07
N LEU A 111 -3.30 9.65 -11.59
CA LEU A 111 -2.72 9.80 -12.93
C LEU A 111 -1.40 9.02 -13.02
N PHE A 112 -0.57 9.08 -11.97
CA PHE A 112 0.70 8.36 -11.92
C PHE A 112 0.50 6.85 -11.96
N VAL A 113 -0.35 6.27 -11.10
CA VAL A 113 -0.56 4.80 -11.07
C VAL A 113 -1.24 4.28 -12.34
N ILE A 114 -2.24 5.02 -12.87
CA ILE A 114 -2.90 4.65 -14.14
C ILE A 114 -1.93 4.80 -15.31
N GLY A 115 -1.16 5.88 -15.35
CA GLY A 115 -0.15 6.14 -16.38
C GLY A 115 0.96 5.09 -16.41
N LEU A 116 1.50 4.71 -15.24
CA LEU A 116 2.47 3.63 -15.12
C LEU A 116 1.90 2.31 -15.63
N ARG A 117 0.67 1.96 -15.23
CA ARG A 117 -0.01 0.76 -15.73
C ARG A 117 -0.16 0.79 -17.24
N TYR A 118 -0.61 1.91 -17.80
CA TYR A 118 -0.77 2.09 -19.24
C TYR A 118 0.55 1.94 -20.01
N LEU A 119 1.61 2.62 -19.57
CA LEU A 119 2.94 2.54 -20.19
C LEU A 119 3.49 1.11 -20.15
N PHE A 120 3.25 0.40 -19.05
CA PHE A 120 3.65 -1.00 -18.91
C PHE A 120 2.90 -1.91 -19.90
N VAL A 121 1.57 -1.86 -19.92
CA VAL A 121 0.77 -2.66 -20.87
C VAL A 121 1.16 -2.36 -22.31
N LYS A 122 1.34 -1.08 -22.66
CA LYS A 122 1.75 -0.67 -24.00
C LYS A 122 3.14 -1.22 -24.39
N ARG A 123 4.10 -1.22 -23.46
CA ARG A 123 5.48 -1.65 -23.73
C ARG A 123 5.64 -3.17 -23.77
N PHE A 124 4.87 -3.90 -22.97
CA PHE A 124 4.98 -5.35 -22.84
C PHE A 124 3.90 -6.12 -23.61
N GLY A 125 2.99 -5.40 -24.27
CA GLY A 125 1.85 -5.92 -25.03
C GLY A 125 0.61 -6.14 -24.15
N GLU A 126 -0.57 -6.11 -24.77
CA GLU A 126 -1.78 -6.63 -24.14
C GLU A 126 -1.56 -8.11 -23.81
N LEU A 127 -1.87 -8.51 -22.57
CA LEU A 127 -1.70 -9.87 -22.09
C LEU A 127 -2.85 -10.79 -22.54
N HIS A 128 -3.45 -10.50 -23.71
CA HIS A 128 -4.48 -11.34 -24.29
C HIS A 128 -3.83 -12.39 -25.19
N ILE A 129 -4.11 -13.66 -24.91
CA ILE A 129 -3.88 -14.73 -25.85
C ILE A 129 -4.92 -14.54 -26.97
N ASN A 130 -4.48 -14.57 -28.23
CA ASN A 130 -5.36 -14.62 -29.39
C ASN A 130 -6.35 -15.79 -29.22
N HIS A 131 -7.57 -15.50 -28.79
CA HIS A 131 -8.67 -16.44 -28.83
C HIS A 131 -9.59 -16.00 -29.96
N SER A 132 -9.74 -16.88 -30.94
CA SER A 132 -10.75 -16.81 -32.01
C SER A 132 -12.15 -17.09 -31.46
N PHE A 133 -12.55 -16.39 -30.41
CA PHE A 133 -13.93 -16.35 -29.92
C PHE A 133 -14.37 -14.90 -29.88
N HIS A 134 -14.95 -14.47 -30.99
CA HIS A 134 -15.64 -13.19 -31.09
C HIS A 134 -16.83 -13.17 -30.13
N GLN A 135 -16.64 -12.60 -28.96
CA GLN A 135 -17.67 -11.85 -28.27
C GLN A 135 -17.06 -10.52 -27.84
N HIS A 136 -17.40 -9.48 -28.61
CA HIS A 136 -17.11 -8.09 -28.29
C HIS A 136 -17.92 -7.71 -27.05
N ASN A 137 -17.27 -7.79 -25.90
CA ASN A 137 -17.63 -6.99 -24.74
C ASN A 137 -16.31 -6.51 -24.15
N ASP A 138 -15.91 -5.31 -24.57
CA ASP A 138 -14.78 -4.55 -24.01
C ASP A 138 -15.14 -4.12 -22.59
N HIS A 139 -15.26 -5.09 -21.69
CA HIS A 139 -15.39 -4.88 -20.27
C HIS A 139 -14.00 -4.99 -19.65
N ILE A 140 -13.65 -4.01 -18.81
CA ILE A 140 -12.41 -3.95 -18.02
C ILE A 140 -12.19 -5.23 -17.18
N PHE A 141 -13.25 -6.02 -16.96
CA PHE A 141 -13.22 -7.32 -16.31
C PHE A 141 -14.06 -8.32 -17.13
N ASN A 142 -13.41 -9.26 -17.81
CA ASN A 142 -14.10 -10.36 -18.49
C ASN A 142 -14.21 -11.56 -17.53
N GLU A 143 -15.42 -11.96 -17.18
CA GLU A 143 -15.71 -13.01 -16.18
C GLU A 143 -15.09 -14.38 -16.54
N ASN A 144 -14.78 -14.61 -17.82
CA ASN A 144 -14.18 -15.85 -18.32
C ASN A 144 -12.64 -15.84 -18.30
N GLU A 145 -12.01 -14.68 -18.04
CA GLU A 145 -10.54 -14.57 -18.05
C GLU A 145 -9.91 -15.19 -16.79
N ILE A 146 -10.67 -15.30 -15.69
CA ILE A 146 -10.18 -15.89 -14.43
C ILE A 146 -10.19 -17.43 -14.46
N ASP A 147 -11.16 -18.05 -15.13
CA ASP A 147 -11.24 -19.52 -15.22
C ASP A 147 -10.22 -20.11 -16.22
N VAL A 148 -9.80 -19.36 -17.23
CA VAL A 148 -8.76 -19.78 -18.21
C VAL A 148 -7.33 -19.58 -17.69
N ILE A 149 -7.11 -18.81 -16.62
CA ILE A 149 -5.80 -18.72 -15.92
C ILE A 149 -5.32 -20.10 -15.42
N HIS A 150 -6.23 -21.07 -15.26
CA HIS A 150 -5.88 -22.45 -14.93
C HIS A 150 -5.31 -23.27 -16.10
N GLN A 151 -5.47 -22.85 -17.35
CA GLN A 151 -4.98 -23.58 -18.53
C GLN A 151 -3.96 -22.75 -19.32
N GLN A 152 -2.69 -22.92 -18.91
CA GLN A 152 -1.48 -22.89 -19.75
C GLN A 152 -1.28 -21.70 -20.73
N SER A 153 -0.24 -20.90 -20.42
CA SER A 153 0.67 -20.19 -21.35
C SER A 153 0.70 -18.64 -21.33
N ASN A 154 1.03 -18.02 -20.19
CA ASN A 154 2.00 -16.89 -20.11
C ASN A 154 2.33 -16.45 -18.65
N THR A 155 2.51 -17.43 -17.77
CA THR A 155 2.63 -17.27 -16.31
C THR A 155 3.72 -16.30 -15.84
N LYS A 156 4.83 -16.14 -16.58
CA LYS A 156 5.94 -15.26 -16.17
C LYS A 156 5.64 -13.77 -16.34
N LYS A 157 4.94 -13.37 -17.41
CA LYS A 157 4.64 -11.95 -17.69
C LYS A 157 3.51 -11.43 -16.80
N GLN A 158 2.50 -12.24 -16.54
CA GLN A 158 1.40 -11.92 -15.62
C GLN A 158 1.90 -11.83 -14.16
N ALA A 159 2.77 -12.76 -13.74
CA ALA A 159 3.40 -12.67 -12.42
C ALA A 159 4.24 -11.39 -12.27
N LEU A 160 4.94 -10.95 -13.33
CA LEU A 160 5.70 -9.70 -13.32
C LEU A 160 4.80 -8.45 -13.23
N LEU A 161 3.67 -8.43 -13.95
CA LEU A 161 2.71 -7.32 -13.87
C LEU A 161 2.14 -7.19 -12.45
N VAL A 162 1.76 -8.31 -11.84
CA VAL A 162 1.31 -8.34 -10.44
C VAL A 162 2.41 -7.84 -9.51
N ILE A 163 3.66 -8.28 -9.69
CA ILE A 163 4.80 -7.78 -8.89
C ILE A 163 4.98 -6.27 -9.04
N ILE A 164 4.82 -5.70 -10.24
CA ILE A 164 4.99 -4.26 -10.49
C ILE A 164 3.84 -3.44 -9.90
N LEU A 165 2.60 -3.95 -10.01
CA LEU A 165 1.44 -3.32 -9.39
C LEU A 165 1.59 -3.31 -7.85
N LEU A 166 2.09 -4.41 -7.28
CA LEU A 166 2.45 -4.49 -5.87
C LEU A 166 3.62 -3.56 -5.53
N LEU A 167 4.61 -3.41 -6.41
CA LEU A 167 5.76 -2.54 -6.20
C LEU A 167 5.39 -1.05 -6.15
N THR A 168 4.39 -0.65 -6.94
CA THR A 168 4.01 0.77 -7.05
C THR A 168 3.53 1.31 -5.70
N HIS A 169 2.65 0.59 -5.02
CA HIS A 169 2.15 1.03 -3.72
C HIS A 169 3.21 0.85 -2.63
N ARG A 170 4.02 -0.24 -2.68
CA ARG A 170 5.17 -0.43 -1.79
C ARG A 170 6.24 0.66 -1.88
N THR A 171 6.32 1.36 -3.00
CA THR A 171 7.24 2.50 -3.15
C THR A 171 6.79 3.66 -2.26
N ILE A 172 5.49 3.92 -2.23
CA ILE A 172 4.88 4.94 -1.39
C ILE A 172 5.04 4.55 0.07
N ASP A 173 4.78 3.28 0.37
CA ASP A 173 4.94 2.70 1.69
C ASP A 173 6.34 2.89 2.24
N GLY A 174 7.35 2.47 1.47
CA GLY A 174 8.75 2.64 1.84
C GLY A 174 9.11 4.11 2.04
N PHE A 175 8.68 4.98 1.13
CA PHE A 175 8.97 6.41 1.22
C PHE A 175 8.40 7.02 2.51
N ILE A 176 7.13 6.74 2.82
CA ILE A 176 6.44 7.27 4.01
C ILE A 176 7.08 6.71 5.28
N LEU A 177 7.30 5.39 5.37
CA LEU A 177 7.96 4.79 6.54
C LEU A 177 9.36 5.36 6.78
N GLY A 178 10.14 5.56 5.71
CA GLY A 178 11.45 6.18 5.79
C GLY A 178 11.39 7.62 6.30
N SER A 179 10.46 8.40 5.75
CA SER A 179 10.19 9.79 6.16
C SER A 179 9.82 9.87 7.64
N SER A 180 8.92 9.00 8.11
CA SER A 180 8.49 8.93 9.51
C SER A 180 9.66 8.62 10.44
N VAL A 181 10.51 7.64 10.11
CA VAL A 181 11.70 7.32 10.94
C VAL A 181 12.66 8.51 11.06
N ALA A 182 12.89 9.22 9.95
CA ALA A 182 13.73 10.41 9.96
C ALA A 182 13.13 11.53 10.82
N HIS A 183 11.82 11.74 10.72
CA HIS A 183 11.12 12.76 11.49
C HIS A 183 11.17 12.50 13.00
N ILE A 184 10.93 11.25 13.45
CA ILE A 184 11.07 10.87 14.88
C ILE A 184 12.49 11.16 15.38
N THR A 185 13.48 10.84 14.55
CA THR A 185 14.89 10.99 14.92
C THR A 185 15.26 12.47 15.06
N ASN A 186 14.65 13.34 14.25
CA ASN A 186 14.92 14.78 14.25
C ASN A 186 14.16 15.56 15.33
N GLU A 187 12.86 15.29 15.51
CA GLU A 187 11.98 16.23 16.22
C GLU A 187 11.36 15.68 17.51
N SER A 188 11.69 14.46 17.94
CA SER A 188 11.08 13.84 19.13
C SER A 188 9.54 13.92 19.15
N THR A 189 8.93 13.98 17.96
CA THR A 189 7.49 14.06 17.77
C THR A 189 6.82 12.72 18.10
N LYS A 190 5.57 12.78 18.56
CA LYS A 190 4.75 11.59 18.78
C LYS A 190 4.47 10.95 17.41
N LEU A 191 5.02 9.75 17.22
CA LEU A 191 4.73 8.94 16.03
C LEU A 191 3.28 8.46 16.09
N ASN A 192 2.61 8.40 14.93
CA ASN A 192 1.41 7.62 14.74
C ASN A 192 1.73 6.10 14.81
N ILE A 193 2.01 5.57 16.01
CA ILE A 193 2.21 4.14 16.32
C ILE A 193 1.01 3.34 15.81
N GLY A 194 -0.20 3.88 15.90
CA GLY A 194 -1.42 3.29 15.36
C GLY A 194 -1.27 2.98 13.87
N LEU A 195 -0.89 4.00 13.09
CA LEU A 195 -0.60 3.87 11.66
C LEU A 195 0.52 2.87 11.42
N LEU A 196 1.63 2.93 12.17
CA LEU A 196 2.76 2.02 12.00
C LEU A 196 2.37 0.55 12.27
N VAL A 197 1.58 0.29 13.30
CA VAL A 197 1.12 -1.05 13.67
C VAL A 197 0.19 -1.60 12.59
N ILE A 198 -0.82 -0.83 12.16
CA ILE A 198 -1.73 -1.30 11.10
C ILE A 198 -0.98 -1.52 9.79
N PHE A 199 0.04 -0.72 9.52
CA PHE A 199 0.91 -0.88 8.36
C PHE A 199 1.69 -2.20 8.40
N ASN A 200 2.25 -2.55 9.56
CA ASN A 200 2.92 -3.84 9.74
C ASN A 200 1.95 -5.00 9.56
N ILE A 201 0.73 -4.89 10.09
CA ILE A 201 -0.33 -5.89 9.88
C ILE A 201 -0.63 -6.04 8.39
N HIS A 202 -0.79 -4.92 7.66
CA HIS A 202 -1.00 -4.92 6.22
C HIS A 202 0.13 -5.66 5.47
N ILE A 203 1.39 -5.36 5.75
CA ILE A 203 2.54 -6.02 5.10
C ILE A 203 2.53 -7.53 5.33
N ILE A 204 2.18 -7.99 6.55
CA ILE A 204 2.06 -9.43 6.84
C ILE A 204 0.97 -10.06 5.96
N LEU A 205 -0.22 -9.46 5.91
CA LEU A 205 -1.33 -9.97 5.11
C LEU A 205 -0.98 -10.02 3.62
N GLU A 206 -0.35 -8.96 3.12
CA GLU A 206 0.08 -8.86 1.73
C GLU A 206 1.11 -9.95 1.40
N VAL A 207 2.08 -10.20 2.28
CA VAL A 207 3.08 -11.27 2.13
C VAL A 207 2.41 -12.66 2.05
N ILE A 208 1.38 -12.91 2.85
CA ILE A 208 0.59 -14.15 2.79
C ILE A 208 -0.09 -14.26 1.43
N ILE A 209 -0.81 -13.21 1.04
CA ILE A 209 -1.54 -13.12 -0.23
C ILE A 209 -0.61 -13.39 -1.41
N VAL A 210 0.53 -12.69 -1.48
CA VAL A 210 1.51 -12.81 -2.56
C VAL A 210 2.09 -14.21 -2.62
N TYR A 211 2.44 -14.80 -1.48
CA TYR A 211 2.92 -16.18 -1.44
C TYR A 211 1.89 -17.16 -2.01
N TYR A 212 0.63 -17.11 -1.55
CA TYR A 212 -0.40 -18.03 -2.04
C TYR A 212 -0.74 -17.80 -3.52
N ARG A 213 -0.77 -16.55 -3.97
CA ARG A 213 -1.01 -16.20 -5.38
C ARG A 213 0.10 -16.75 -6.28
N GLN A 214 1.36 -16.67 -5.87
CA GLN A 214 2.47 -17.28 -6.63
C GLN A 214 2.36 -18.82 -6.69
N ILE A 215 1.95 -19.48 -5.60
CA ILE A 215 1.69 -20.92 -5.61
C ILE A 215 0.54 -21.28 -6.56
N GLN A 216 -0.54 -20.48 -6.58
CA GLN A 216 -1.66 -20.66 -7.50
C GLN A 216 -1.25 -20.49 -8.98
N TYR A 217 -0.30 -19.60 -9.26
CA TYR A 217 0.31 -19.45 -10.60
C TYR A 217 1.29 -20.57 -10.96
N GLY A 218 1.45 -21.59 -10.12
CA GLY A 218 2.30 -22.76 -10.40
C GLY A 218 3.77 -22.57 -10.06
N GLU A 219 4.15 -21.49 -9.35
CA GLU A 219 5.53 -21.32 -8.91
C GLU A 219 5.93 -22.33 -7.84
N LYS A 220 7.20 -22.74 -7.86
CA LYS A 220 7.75 -23.66 -6.85
C LYS A 220 7.85 -22.93 -5.51
N LYS A 221 7.54 -23.62 -4.40
CA LYS A 221 7.58 -23.08 -3.03
C LYS A 221 8.81 -22.25 -2.70
N LYS A 222 10.00 -22.78 -2.99
CA LYS A 222 11.27 -22.07 -2.72
C LYS A 222 11.37 -20.76 -3.50
N LYS A 223 10.91 -20.77 -4.77
CA LYS A 223 10.86 -19.57 -5.60
C LYS A 223 9.82 -18.59 -5.09
N ALA A 224 8.65 -19.08 -4.68
CA ALA A 224 7.61 -18.22 -4.15
C ALA A 224 8.06 -17.48 -2.88
N VAL A 225 8.68 -18.20 -1.93
CA VAL A 225 9.30 -17.60 -0.75
C VAL A 225 10.35 -16.57 -1.14
N LEU A 226 11.26 -16.92 -2.06
CA LEU A 226 12.33 -16.02 -2.49
C LEU A 226 11.77 -14.73 -3.11
N TYR A 227 10.77 -14.83 -4.00
CA TYR A 227 10.18 -13.66 -4.64
C TYR A 227 9.40 -12.80 -3.65
N THR A 228 8.64 -13.39 -2.73
CA THR A 228 7.97 -12.63 -1.66
C THR A 228 8.95 -11.91 -0.74
N ILE A 229 10.08 -12.54 -0.40
CA ILE A 229 11.14 -11.88 0.37
C ILE A 229 11.81 -10.78 -0.46
N LEU A 230 12.08 -11.00 -1.74
CA LEU A 230 12.69 -10.01 -2.62
C LEU A 230 11.82 -8.76 -2.74
N THR A 231 10.51 -8.92 -2.94
CA THR A 231 9.58 -7.79 -2.99
C THR A 231 9.51 -7.04 -1.68
N LEU A 232 9.67 -7.75 -0.54
CA LEU A 232 9.71 -7.11 0.77
C LEU A 232 11.01 -6.33 0.97
N VAL A 233 12.17 -6.90 0.63
CA VAL A 233 13.48 -6.23 0.76
C VAL A 233 13.57 -4.98 -0.10
N MET A 234 12.88 -4.94 -1.25
CA MET A 234 12.84 -3.73 -2.11
C MET A 234 12.24 -2.51 -1.43
N ILE A 235 11.49 -2.65 -0.32
CA ILE A 235 11.00 -1.50 0.44
C ILE A 235 12.15 -0.73 1.10
N VAL A 236 13.21 -1.43 1.51
CA VAL A 236 14.34 -0.85 2.27
C VAL A 236 15.04 0.27 1.52
N PRO A 237 15.56 0.10 0.28
CA PRO A 237 16.21 1.20 -0.42
C PRO A 237 15.29 2.42 -0.58
N ILE A 238 13.99 2.20 -0.73
CA ILE A 238 13.00 3.28 -0.85
C ILE A 238 12.78 3.99 0.49
N MET A 239 12.82 3.27 1.60
CA MET A 239 12.85 3.87 2.95
C MET A 239 14.10 4.73 3.18
N PHE A 240 15.26 4.30 2.70
CA PHE A 240 16.48 5.12 2.77
C PHE A 240 16.32 6.40 1.95
N VAL A 241 15.80 6.30 0.72
CA VAL A 241 15.48 7.47 -0.10
C VAL A 241 14.52 8.40 0.63
N GLY A 242 13.41 7.87 1.16
CA GLY A 242 12.43 8.63 1.95
C GLY A 242 13.08 9.34 3.13
N ALA A 243 13.82 8.63 3.97
CA ALA A 243 14.44 9.16 5.18
C ALA A 243 15.41 10.33 4.91
N PHE A 244 16.28 10.19 3.91
CA PHE A 244 17.33 11.19 3.64
C PHE A 244 16.86 12.35 2.76
N ILE A 245 15.88 12.12 1.88
CA ILE A 245 15.29 13.19 1.08
C ILE A 245 14.32 14.02 1.92
N ASN A 246 13.67 13.43 2.93
CA ASN A 246 12.64 14.07 3.74
C ASN A 246 13.04 15.44 4.28
N LYS A 247 14.26 15.60 4.81
CA LYS A 247 14.74 16.89 5.35
C LYS A 247 14.69 18.04 4.34
N TYR A 248 14.89 17.75 3.04
CA TYR A 248 14.81 18.74 1.98
C TYR A 248 13.36 19.02 1.58
N LEU A 249 12.49 18.02 1.69
CA LEU A 249 11.07 18.16 1.37
C LEU A 249 10.28 18.88 2.46
N GLN A 250 10.66 18.70 3.73
CA GLN A 250 10.10 19.45 4.85
C GLN A 250 10.30 20.95 4.69
N ALA A 251 11.42 21.40 4.11
CA ALA A 251 11.66 22.80 3.80
C ALA A 251 10.65 23.40 2.80
N ILE A 252 10.00 22.54 2.01
CA ILE A 252 9.00 22.94 1.01
C ILE A 252 7.58 22.99 1.63
N GLY A 253 7.37 22.40 2.81
CA GLY A 253 6.13 22.47 3.62
C GLY A 253 4.92 21.74 3.02
N TRP A 254 4.56 22.04 1.78
CA TRP A 254 3.41 21.47 1.08
C TRP A 254 3.69 20.11 0.41
N PHE A 255 4.97 19.76 0.23
CA PHE A 255 5.33 18.58 -0.56
C PHE A 255 5.03 17.26 0.15
N LEU A 256 5.32 17.14 1.44
CA LEU A 256 4.98 15.94 2.20
C LEU A 256 3.46 15.70 2.27
N PRO A 257 2.62 16.71 2.60
CA PRO A 257 1.18 16.61 2.46
C PRO A 257 0.73 16.11 1.08
N LEU A 258 1.34 16.64 0.01
CA LEU A 258 1.06 16.19 -1.36
C LEU A 258 1.38 14.71 -1.55
N VAL A 259 2.55 14.24 -1.11
CA VAL A 259 2.96 12.84 -1.23
C VAL A 259 2.04 11.93 -0.42
N SER A 260 1.67 12.31 0.79
CA SER A 260 0.75 11.53 1.63
C SER A 260 -0.63 11.40 0.98
N ILE A 261 -1.23 12.49 0.48
CA ILE A 261 -2.53 12.43 -0.21
C ILE A 261 -2.45 11.63 -1.52
N SER A 262 -1.39 11.85 -2.31
CA SER A 262 -1.16 11.08 -3.54
C SER A 262 -1.03 9.59 -3.23
N GLY A 263 -0.27 9.28 -2.18
CA GLY A 263 -0.05 7.93 -1.67
C GLY A 263 -1.33 7.25 -1.22
N GLY A 264 -2.09 7.93 -0.38
CA GLY A 264 -3.37 7.45 0.11
C GLY A 264 -4.40 7.26 -1.00
N SER A 265 -4.39 8.13 -2.02
CA SER A 265 -5.23 7.97 -3.21
C SER A 265 -4.85 6.74 -4.03
N ILE A 266 -3.54 6.47 -4.19
CA ILE A 266 -3.05 5.27 -4.86
C ILE A 266 -3.44 4.02 -4.08
N LEU A 267 -3.21 3.97 -2.76
CA LEU A 267 -3.60 2.83 -1.92
C LEU A 267 -5.11 2.59 -1.95
N SER A 268 -5.90 3.66 -1.84
CA SER A 268 -7.37 3.57 -1.92
C SER A 268 -7.81 3.00 -3.26
N PHE A 269 -7.26 3.50 -4.37
CA PHE A 269 -7.56 2.99 -5.71
C PHE A 269 -7.15 1.53 -5.89
N VAL A 270 -5.93 1.16 -5.49
CA VAL A 270 -5.43 -0.22 -5.56
C VAL A 270 -6.31 -1.15 -4.73
N SER A 271 -6.72 -0.74 -3.53
CA SER A 271 -7.59 -1.55 -2.66
C SER A 271 -8.94 -1.85 -3.32
N VAL A 272 -9.53 -0.87 -4.01
CA VAL A 272 -10.79 -1.04 -4.75
C VAL A 272 -10.59 -1.94 -5.98
N ILE A 273 -9.54 -1.72 -6.75
CA ILE A 273 -9.25 -2.50 -7.96
C ILE A 273 -8.86 -3.95 -7.62
N GLU A 274 -8.23 -4.21 -6.49
CA GLU A 274 -7.94 -5.56 -6.03
C GLU A 274 -9.22 -6.26 -5.53
N LEU A 275 -10.11 -5.53 -4.88
CA LEU A 275 -11.31 -6.05 -4.27
C LEU A 275 -12.45 -6.31 -5.27
N ALA A 276 -12.62 -5.44 -6.27
CA ALA A 276 -13.77 -5.50 -7.19
C ALA A 276 -13.84 -6.80 -8.03
N PRO A 277 -12.76 -7.29 -8.67
CA PRO A 277 -12.79 -8.54 -9.43
C PRO A 277 -13.15 -9.74 -8.55
N GLU A 278 -12.63 -9.76 -7.33
CA GLU A 278 -12.84 -10.83 -6.38
C GLU A 278 -14.32 -10.90 -5.93
N PHE A 279 -14.97 -9.75 -5.73
CA PHE A 279 -16.41 -9.69 -5.45
C PHE A 279 -17.28 -10.13 -6.64
N ILE A 280 -16.90 -9.74 -7.87
CA ILE A 280 -17.64 -10.12 -9.08
C ILE A 280 -17.61 -11.65 -9.26
N HIS A 281 -16.44 -12.27 -9.11
CA HIS A 281 -16.28 -13.72 -9.23
C HIS A 281 -17.13 -14.49 -8.22
N PHE A 282 -17.33 -13.95 -7.01
CA PHE A 282 -18.09 -14.59 -5.93
C PHE A 282 -19.57 -14.16 -5.85
N LYS A 283 -20.11 -13.46 -6.85
CA LYS A 283 -21.53 -13.09 -6.90
C LYS A 283 -22.48 -14.31 -6.86
N LYS A 284 -22.02 -15.47 -7.36
CA LYS A 284 -22.81 -16.71 -7.46
C LYS A 284 -22.69 -17.63 -6.24
N THR A 285 -21.97 -17.22 -5.20
CA THR A 285 -21.74 -18.05 -4.01
C THR A 285 -22.94 -18.06 -3.07
N GLU A 286 -22.99 -19.04 -2.16
CA GLU A 286 -24.00 -19.09 -1.10
C GLU A 286 -24.05 -17.78 -0.29
N THR A 287 -25.27 -17.30 -0.01
CA THR A 287 -25.54 -16.07 0.73
C THR A 287 -24.79 -16.00 2.07
N LYS A 288 -24.67 -17.13 2.79
CA LYS A 288 -23.92 -17.20 4.06
C LYS A 288 -22.45 -16.87 3.89
N THR A 289 -21.83 -17.32 2.80
CA THR A 289 -20.42 -17.04 2.50
C THR A 289 -20.25 -15.57 2.18
N TRP A 290 -21.17 -14.98 1.43
CA TRP A 290 -21.16 -13.55 1.09
C TRP A 290 -21.19 -12.65 2.34
N TYR A 291 -22.11 -12.91 3.28
CA TYR A 291 -22.16 -12.17 4.54
C TYR A 291 -20.88 -12.31 5.38
N LYS A 292 -20.22 -13.48 5.34
CA LYS A 292 -18.91 -13.63 5.98
C LYS A 292 -17.85 -12.76 5.32
N ILE A 293 -17.79 -12.69 3.98
CA ILE A 293 -16.85 -11.80 3.28
C ILE A 293 -17.08 -10.35 3.71
N LEU A 294 -18.33 -9.89 3.72
CA LEU A 294 -18.67 -8.55 4.19
C LEU A 294 -18.31 -8.32 5.66
N ALA A 295 -18.50 -9.32 6.52
CA ALA A 295 -18.12 -9.23 7.92
C ALA A 295 -16.59 -9.11 8.11
N PHE A 296 -15.78 -9.85 7.33
CA PHE A 296 -14.33 -9.70 7.34
C PHE A 296 -13.89 -8.33 6.80
N PHE A 297 -14.53 -7.83 5.74
CA PHE A 297 -14.28 -6.48 5.24
C PHE A 297 -14.59 -5.41 6.30
N ALA A 298 -15.76 -5.49 6.93
CA ALA A 298 -16.17 -4.59 8.02
C ALA A 298 -15.23 -4.68 9.23
N LEU A 299 -14.79 -5.89 9.60
CA LEU A 299 -13.82 -6.10 10.68
C LEU A 299 -12.49 -5.40 10.37
N GLY A 300 -12.01 -5.48 9.12
CA GLY A 300 -10.81 -4.77 8.68
C GLY A 300 -10.94 -3.25 8.81
N ILE A 301 -12.11 -2.69 8.46
CA ILE A 301 -12.40 -1.26 8.65
C ILE A 301 -12.35 -0.89 10.13
N VAL A 302 -13.14 -1.59 10.97
CA VAL A 302 -13.26 -1.28 12.40
C VAL A 302 -11.91 -1.37 13.09
N LEU A 303 -11.15 -2.44 12.82
CA LEU A 303 -9.81 -2.61 13.38
C LEU A 303 -8.87 -1.47 12.98
N SER A 304 -8.83 -1.12 11.69
CA SER A 304 -7.93 -0.07 11.19
C SER A 304 -8.26 1.29 11.77
N VAL A 305 -9.53 1.68 11.75
CA VAL A 305 -9.99 2.96 12.32
C VAL A 305 -9.68 3.02 13.81
N THR A 306 -9.95 1.94 14.55
CA THR A 306 -9.69 1.89 15.99
C THR A 306 -8.20 2.10 16.27
N LEU A 307 -7.32 1.39 15.56
CA LEU A 307 -5.87 1.53 15.75
C LEU A 307 -5.35 2.91 15.35
N ILE A 308 -5.85 3.49 14.27
CA ILE A 308 -5.42 4.83 13.82
C ILE A 308 -5.91 5.91 14.80
N ILE A 309 -7.14 5.81 15.32
CA ILE A 309 -7.69 6.82 16.25
C ILE A 309 -7.08 6.71 17.65
N LEU A 310 -6.84 5.50 18.16
CA LEU A 310 -6.29 5.29 19.51
C LEU A 310 -4.94 5.97 19.73
N ASP A 311 -4.25 6.30 18.66
CA ASP A 311 -2.93 6.89 18.69
C ASP A 311 -2.91 8.37 18.28
N ALA A 312 -4.03 8.89 17.75
CA ALA A 312 -4.25 10.31 17.54
C ALA A 312 -4.53 11.08 18.85
N HIS A 313 -4.64 10.39 20.00
CA HIS A 313 -4.90 10.92 21.34
C HIS A 313 -3.83 10.46 22.34
#